data_AF-A0A8T2QK96-F1
#
_entry.id   AF-A0A8T2QK96-F1
#
_cell.length_a   1.000
_cell.length_b   1.000
_cell.length_c   1.000
_cell.angle_alpha   90.00
_cell.angle_beta   90.00
_cell.angle_gamma   90.00
#
_symmetry.space_group_name_H-M   'P 1'
#
loop_
_entity.id
_entity.type
_entity.pdbx_description
1 polymer ?
#
loop_
_entity_poly.entity_id
_entity_poly.type
_entity_poly.pdbx_seq_one_letter_code
_entity_poly.pdbx_strand_id
1 'polypeptide(L)'
;MDGGSLADIVRVKQRIPEPILSVITRKVLQGLQFLHGVRHLVHRDIKPANLLVNLDGEPKITDFGISAGLDNSIAMCATFVGTVTYMSPERINNECYSYPADIWSLGLSLLECATGEFPYNASKGPVNLMLQVMCDPSPTLPEDQFSPEFRGFVDSCLQKEADSRPTAEQLLSHSFIRKYETTEIDLAGFVQNVFDPTERLKDLADMLTIHYYMMFDGPDRTWPHMKTFYRENSALIFGNQMIIGAEDIFTTLSNIRQMLIGENIDDRLVHVVENLQCCAYAERGVMIRASGSFVIGTHFIPTGEGVQVEGLPHHTSADLQKIPMGTFNEHFIIEPGEQLGCYYILKQELFLQE
;
A
#
# COMPACT_ATOMS: atom_id res chain seq x y z
N MET A 1 -5.90 -8.17 -2.45
CA MET A 1 -5.07 -8.70 -1.34
C MET A 1 -5.04 -7.61 -0.29
N ASP A 2 -5.79 -7.79 0.80
CA ASP A 2 -6.09 -6.77 1.83
C ASP A 2 -5.03 -6.66 2.94
N GLY A 3 -3.95 -7.45 2.88
CA GLY A 3 -2.78 -7.37 3.76
C GLY A 3 -1.52 -6.85 3.05
N GLY A 4 -1.68 -6.21 1.88
CA GLY A 4 -0.60 -5.52 1.17
C GLY A 4 0.54 -6.38 0.65
N SER A 5 1.64 -5.72 0.31
CA SER A 5 2.88 -6.36 -0.16
C SER A 5 3.86 -6.60 0.98
N LEU A 6 4.85 -7.49 0.78
CA LEU A 6 5.94 -7.63 1.75
C LEU A 6 6.76 -6.35 1.87
N ALA A 7 6.83 -5.51 0.82
CA ALA A 7 7.48 -4.20 0.89
C ALA A 7 6.76 -3.28 1.89
N ASP A 8 5.42 -3.30 1.92
CA ASP A 8 4.63 -2.55 2.91
C ASP A 8 4.88 -3.06 4.34
N ILE A 9 4.94 -4.38 4.52
CA ILE A 9 5.23 -4.99 5.82
C ILE A 9 6.63 -4.59 6.31
N VAL A 10 7.65 -4.63 5.43
CA VAL A 10 9.02 -4.19 5.76
C VAL A 10 9.04 -2.70 6.11
N ARG A 11 8.30 -1.85 5.38
CA ARG A 11 8.20 -0.41 5.70
C ARG A 11 7.69 -0.17 7.12
N VAL A 12 6.71 -0.96 7.59
CA VAL A 12 6.08 -0.77 8.90
C VAL A 12 6.84 -1.46 10.04
N LYS A 13 7.23 -2.73 9.87
CA LYS A 13 7.89 -3.51 10.94
C LYS A 13 9.41 -3.50 10.88
N GLN A 14 9.99 -2.88 9.86
CA GLN A 14 11.42 -2.93 9.50
C GLN A 14 11.91 -4.33 9.11
N ARG A 15 11.50 -5.40 9.80
CA ARG A 15 11.94 -6.77 9.56
C ARG A 15 10.78 -7.74 9.67
N ILE A 16 10.81 -8.78 8.84
CA ILE A 16 9.85 -9.90 8.90
C ILE A 16 10.53 -11.08 9.62
N PRO A 17 9.92 -11.64 10.67
CA PRO A 17 10.49 -12.78 11.39
C PRO A 17 10.71 -14.00 10.50
N GLU A 18 11.81 -14.72 10.73
CA GLU A 18 12.19 -15.92 9.97
C GLU A 18 11.06 -16.98 9.85
N PRO A 19 10.30 -17.33 10.92
CA PRO A 19 9.21 -18.30 10.80
C PRO A 19 8.11 -17.82 9.84
N ILE A 20 7.77 -16.54 9.90
CA ILE A 20 6.79 -15.89 9.01
C ILE A 20 7.26 -15.95 7.56
N LEU A 21 8.54 -15.62 7.32
CA LEU A 21 9.16 -15.72 6.01
C LEU A 21 9.15 -17.15 5.47
N SER A 22 9.37 -18.17 6.30
CA SER A 22 9.31 -19.57 5.85
C SER A 22 7.93 -19.94 5.32
N VAL A 23 6.85 -19.58 6.03
CA VAL A 23 5.47 -19.84 5.62
C VAL A 23 5.14 -19.13 4.30
N ILE A 24 5.53 -17.86 4.18
CA ILE A 24 5.34 -17.08 2.96
C ILE A 24 6.12 -17.69 1.80
N THR A 25 7.41 -17.98 2.01
CA THR A 25 8.31 -18.55 1.00
C THR A 25 7.78 -19.87 0.47
N ARG A 26 7.27 -20.75 1.33
CA ARG A 26 6.67 -22.02 0.92
C ARG A 26 5.54 -21.81 -0.10
N LYS A 27 4.67 -20.84 0.13
CA LYS A 27 3.55 -20.52 -0.79
C LYS A 27 4.04 -19.87 -2.09
N VAL A 28 5.03 -18.98 -2.00
CA VAL A 28 5.67 -18.37 -3.17
C VAL A 28 6.36 -19.42 -4.04
N LEU A 29 7.09 -20.36 -3.44
CA LEU A 29 7.74 -21.48 -4.14
C LEU A 29 6.72 -22.38 -4.84
N GLN A 30 5.56 -22.67 -4.21
CA GLN A 30 4.47 -23.40 -4.87
C GLN A 30 3.95 -22.65 -6.11
N GLY A 31 3.80 -21.32 -6.01
CA GLY A 31 3.45 -20.45 -7.13
C GLY A 31 4.48 -20.50 -8.25
N LEU A 32 5.78 -20.37 -7.93
CA LEU A 32 6.87 -20.45 -8.89
C LEU A 32 6.98 -21.84 -9.53
N GLN A 33 6.84 -22.92 -8.75
CA GLN A 33 6.81 -24.29 -9.25
C GLN A 33 5.70 -24.48 -10.30
N PHE A 34 4.51 -23.94 -10.03
CA PHE A 34 3.41 -23.96 -10.99
C PHE A 34 3.71 -23.15 -12.25
N LEU A 35 4.26 -21.93 -12.11
CA LEU A 35 4.61 -21.09 -13.24
C LEU A 35 5.68 -21.74 -14.14
N HIS A 36 6.76 -22.24 -13.55
CA HIS A 36 7.89 -22.83 -14.27
C HIS A 36 7.51 -24.20 -14.87
N GLY A 37 6.89 -25.06 -14.08
CA GLY A 37 6.63 -26.46 -14.45
C GLY A 37 5.37 -26.67 -15.28
N VAL A 38 4.28 -25.95 -14.98
CA VAL A 38 2.98 -26.16 -15.64
C VAL A 38 2.71 -25.10 -16.71
N ARG A 39 3.01 -23.84 -16.42
CA ARG A 39 2.77 -22.73 -17.37
C ARG A 39 3.93 -22.47 -18.31
N HIS A 40 5.13 -22.96 -18.00
CA HIS A 40 6.37 -22.66 -18.73
C HIS A 40 6.62 -21.15 -18.85
N LEU A 41 6.34 -20.41 -17.78
CA LEU A 41 6.47 -18.96 -17.69
C LEU A 41 7.50 -18.58 -16.64
N VAL A 42 8.41 -17.68 -16.98
CA VAL A 42 9.30 -17.00 -16.03
C VAL A 42 8.59 -15.75 -15.53
N HIS A 43 8.61 -15.49 -14.23
CA HIS A 43 7.95 -14.33 -13.62
C HIS A 43 8.64 -13.01 -13.99
N ARG A 44 9.98 -12.98 -13.93
CA ARG A 44 10.88 -11.87 -14.31
C ARG A 44 10.89 -10.65 -13.40
N ASP A 45 9.91 -10.49 -12.50
CA ASP A 45 9.82 -9.36 -11.58
C ASP A 45 9.47 -9.80 -10.14
N ILE A 46 10.19 -10.80 -9.61
CA ILE A 46 10.04 -11.20 -8.20
C ILE A 46 10.75 -10.16 -7.33
N LYS A 47 10.00 -9.55 -6.42
CA LYS A 47 10.46 -8.55 -5.44
C LYS A 47 9.45 -8.40 -4.31
N PRO A 48 9.80 -7.84 -3.14
CA PRO A 48 8.87 -7.69 -2.02
C PRO A 48 7.55 -7.00 -2.39
N ALA A 49 7.57 -6.03 -3.31
CA ALA A 49 6.37 -5.32 -3.77
C ALA A 49 5.38 -6.22 -4.55
N ASN A 50 5.87 -7.30 -5.18
CA ASN A 50 5.06 -8.22 -6.00
C ASN A 50 4.71 -9.51 -5.25
N LEU A 51 5.07 -9.60 -3.96
CA LEU A 51 4.69 -10.69 -3.07
C LEU A 51 3.65 -10.15 -2.11
N LEU A 52 2.39 -10.51 -2.33
CA LEU A 52 1.25 -10.00 -1.58
C LEU A 52 0.80 -10.99 -0.50
N VAL A 53 0.21 -10.48 0.58
CA VAL A 53 -0.47 -11.28 1.60
C VAL A 53 -1.84 -10.68 1.92
N ASN A 54 -2.80 -11.51 2.31
CA ASN A 54 -4.13 -11.05 2.73
C ASN A 54 -4.26 -11.14 4.27
N LEU A 55 -5.30 -10.53 4.84
CA LEU A 55 -5.55 -10.53 6.29
C LEU A 55 -5.86 -11.92 6.85
N ASP A 56 -6.18 -12.88 5.98
CA ASP A 56 -6.39 -14.29 6.31
C ASP A 56 -5.08 -15.11 6.28
N GLY A 57 -3.93 -14.47 6.02
CA GLY A 57 -2.62 -15.11 6.01
C GLY A 57 -2.33 -15.94 4.75
N GLU A 58 -2.92 -15.59 3.61
CA GLU A 58 -2.65 -16.20 2.31
C GLU A 58 -1.65 -15.36 1.50
N PRO A 59 -0.45 -15.88 1.19
CA PRO A 59 0.50 -15.24 0.27
C PRO A 59 0.18 -15.54 -1.19
N LYS A 60 0.31 -14.54 -2.08
CA LYS A 60 0.18 -14.68 -3.55
C LYS A 60 1.21 -13.84 -4.28
N ILE A 61 1.63 -14.33 -5.44
CA ILE A 61 2.48 -13.57 -6.38
C ILE A 61 1.55 -12.68 -7.23
N THR A 62 1.99 -11.47 -7.58
CA THR A 62 1.28 -10.56 -8.50
C THR A 62 2.22 -10.06 -9.61
N ASP A 63 1.67 -9.32 -10.58
CA ASP A 63 2.39 -8.64 -11.66
C ASP A 63 3.17 -9.60 -12.56
N PHE A 64 2.51 -10.74 -12.86
CA PHE A 64 2.99 -11.75 -13.78
C PHE A 64 3.19 -11.14 -15.18
N GLY A 65 4.44 -10.83 -15.54
CA GLY A 65 4.95 -10.85 -16.91
C GLY A 65 4.22 -10.03 -17.99
N ILE A 66 3.42 -8.99 -17.66
CA ILE A 66 2.88 -8.06 -18.69
C ILE A 66 4.04 -7.31 -19.41
N SER A 67 5.26 -7.39 -18.88
CA SER A 67 6.49 -6.91 -19.51
C SER A 67 7.05 -7.81 -20.63
N ALA A 68 6.31 -8.83 -21.10
CA ALA A 68 6.69 -9.70 -22.21
C ALA A 68 6.94 -8.96 -23.55
N GLY A 69 6.62 -7.66 -23.64
CA GLY A 69 6.87 -6.82 -24.81
C GLY A 69 8.22 -6.10 -24.86
N LEU A 70 9.10 -6.23 -23.86
CA LEU A 70 10.44 -5.62 -23.87
C LEU A 70 11.52 -6.62 -24.28
N ASP A 71 11.33 -7.22 -25.46
CA ASP A 71 12.46 -7.54 -26.32
C ASP A 71 13.07 -6.21 -26.76
N ASN A 72 14.13 -5.75 -26.07
CA ASN A 72 15.31 -5.09 -26.66
C ASN A 72 16.04 -4.18 -25.64
N SER A 73 17.30 -4.54 -25.41
CA SER A 73 18.43 -3.68 -25.02
C SER A 73 18.44 -3.11 -23.59
N ILE A 74 19.49 -3.51 -22.85
CA ILE A 74 20.01 -2.93 -21.60
C ILE A 74 19.99 -1.37 -21.62
N ALA A 75 20.13 -0.78 -22.81
CA ALA A 75 20.07 0.67 -23.04
C ALA A 75 18.75 1.33 -22.58
N MET A 76 17.60 0.63 -22.57
CA MET A 76 16.34 1.17 -22.03
C MET A 76 16.16 0.94 -20.51
N CYS A 77 16.87 -0.02 -19.91
CA CYS A 77 16.85 -0.24 -18.45
C CYS A 77 17.78 0.71 -17.69
N ALA A 78 18.73 1.35 -18.38
CA ALA A 78 19.72 2.26 -17.79
C ALA A 78 19.12 3.55 -17.19
N THR A 79 17.86 3.87 -17.48
CA THR A 79 17.16 5.08 -17.00
C THR A 79 16.24 4.84 -15.80
N PHE A 80 16.02 3.59 -15.36
CA PHE A 80 15.14 3.28 -14.23
C PHE A 80 15.82 2.35 -13.22
N VAL A 81 16.33 2.93 -12.14
CA VAL A 81 16.97 2.21 -11.02
C VAL A 81 16.08 1.08 -10.50
N GLY A 82 14.76 1.29 -10.44
CA GLY A 82 13.80 0.31 -9.91
C GLY A 82 13.58 -0.95 -10.75
N THR A 83 14.02 -0.99 -12.02
CA THR A 83 13.80 -2.16 -12.91
C THR A 83 14.91 -3.22 -12.78
N VAL A 84 16.07 -2.86 -12.21
CA VAL A 84 17.26 -3.73 -12.21
C VAL A 84 17.62 -4.25 -10.82
N THR A 85 16.94 -3.78 -9.77
CA THR A 85 17.33 -4.01 -8.37
C THR A 85 17.44 -5.49 -8.00
N TYR A 86 16.49 -6.32 -8.42
CA TYR A 86 16.45 -7.75 -8.10
C TYR A 86 16.91 -8.64 -9.26
N MET A 87 17.54 -8.05 -10.28
CA MET A 87 17.96 -8.76 -11.48
C MET A 87 19.13 -9.71 -11.19
N SER A 88 19.10 -10.89 -11.79
CA SER A 88 20.13 -11.90 -11.63
C SER A 88 21.36 -11.65 -12.52
N PRO A 89 22.54 -12.21 -12.19
CA PRO A 89 23.79 -11.98 -12.94
C PRO A 89 23.70 -12.33 -14.43
N GLU A 90 23.12 -13.48 -14.76
CA GLU A 90 22.91 -13.95 -16.13
C GLU A 90 22.00 -13.01 -16.93
N ARG A 91 21.01 -12.40 -16.27
CA ARG A 91 20.11 -11.42 -16.89
C ARG A 91 20.84 -10.11 -17.19
N ILE A 92 21.77 -9.70 -16.34
CA ILE A 92 22.64 -8.53 -16.56
C ILE A 92 23.59 -8.79 -17.73
N ASN A 93 24.09 -10.03 -17.86
CA ASN A 93 24.92 -10.46 -18.99
C ASN A 93 24.14 -10.70 -20.30
N ASN A 94 22.84 -10.40 -20.34
CA ASN A 94 21.99 -10.63 -21.52
C ASN A 94 21.88 -12.11 -21.93
N GLU A 95 22.08 -13.05 -21.01
CA GLU A 95 21.85 -14.46 -21.26
C GLU A 95 20.34 -14.74 -21.36
N CYS A 96 19.96 -15.82 -22.05
CA CYS A 96 18.56 -16.17 -22.26
C CYS A 96 17.83 -16.33 -20.91
N TYR A 97 16.60 -15.80 -20.84
CA TYR A 97 15.75 -15.87 -19.65
C TYR A 97 15.62 -17.31 -19.16
N SER A 98 16.03 -17.54 -17.91
CA SER A 98 16.03 -18.86 -17.30
C SER A 98 15.19 -18.85 -16.00
N TYR A 99 14.51 -19.96 -15.71
CA TYR A 99 13.77 -20.15 -14.46
C TYR A 99 14.58 -19.87 -13.18
N PRO A 100 15.90 -20.17 -13.12
CA PRO A 100 16.76 -19.76 -12.02
C PRO A 100 16.74 -18.26 -11.71
N ALA A 101 16.49 -17.39 -12.69
CA ALA A 101 16.47 -15.94 -12.46
C ALA A 101 15.45 -15.54 -11.37
N ASP A 102 14.26 -16.14 -11.38
CA ASP A 102 13.23 -15.89 -10.35
C ASP A 102 13.70 -16.34 -8.96
N ILE A 103 14.52 -17.40 -8.89
CA ILE A 103 15.07 -17.92 -7.63
C ILE A 103 16.10 -16.96 -7.02
N TRP A 104 16.93 -16.34 -7.86
CA TRP A 104 17.85 -15.29 -7.41
C TRP A 104 17.09 -14.10 -6.85
N SER A 105 16.09 -13.61 -7.59
CA SER A 105 15.26 -12.48 -7.17
C SER A 105 14.50 -12.78 -5.86
N LEU A 106 14.04 -14.03 -5.68
CA LEU A 106 13.47 -14.49 -4.42
C LEU A 106 14.49 -14.43 -3.28
N GLY A 107 15.72 -14.92 -3.50
CA GLY A 107 16.80 -14.87 -2.51
C GLY A 107 17.09 -13.45 -2.01
N LEU A 108 17.20 -12.48 -2.94
CA LEU A 108 17.40 -11.07 -2.59
C LEU A 108 16.21 -10.50 -1.82
N SER A 109 14.98 -10.84 -2.24
CA SER A 109 13.74 -10.41 -1.58
C SER A 109 13.68 -10.90 -0.13
N LEU A 110 14.03 -12.16 0.11
CA LEU A 110 14.02 -12.74 1.45
C LEU A 110 15.09 -12.14 2.36
N LEU A 111 16.27 -11.86 1.80
CA LEU A 111 17.34 -11.20 2.54
C LEU A 111 16.89 -9.81 2.98
N GLU A 112 16.37 -8.99 2.06
CA GLU A 112 15.84 -7.66 2.37
C GLU A 112 14.69 -7.71 3.38
N CYS A 113 13.72 -8.62 3.21
CA CYS A 113 12.62 -8.74 4.15
C CYS A 113 13.08 -9.14 5.56
N ALA A 114 14.15 -9.93 5.66
CA ALA A 114 14.69 -10.39 6.95
C ALA A 114 15.53 -9.31 7.65
N THR A 115 16.35 -8.56 6.90
CA THR A 115 17.27 -7.55 7.44
C THR A 115 16.64 -6.16 7.56
N GLY A 116 15.63 -5.88 6.75
CA GLY A 116 15.02 -4.56 6.55
C GLY A 116 15.76 -3.67 5.58
N GLU A 117 16.86 -4.15 5.01
CA GLU A 117 17.74 -3.37 4.15
C GLU A 117 18.14 -4.17 2.92
N PHE A 118 18.06 -3.55 1.75
CA PHE A 118 18.51 -4.15 0.51
C PHE A 118 20.04 -4.35 0.55
N PRO A 119 20.58 -5.54 0.19
CA PRO A 119 21.96 -5.92 0.49
C PRO A 119 23.03 -5.17 -0.32
N TYR A 120 22.65 -4.51 -1.41
CA TYR A 120 23.59 -3.78 -2.27
C TYR A 120 23.38 -2.28 -2.20
N ASN A 121 24.43 -1.51 -2.49
CA ASN A 121 24.31 -0.06 -2.52
C ASN A 121 23.70 0.43 -3.84
N ALA A 122 22.39 0.67 -3.83
CA ALA A 122 21.64 1.17 -4.98
C ALA A 122 21.76 2.70 -5.19
N SER A 123 22.28 3.46 -4.21
CA SER A 123 22.29 4.95 -4.27
C SER A 123 23.28 5.51 -5.30
N LYS A 124 24.27 4.72 -5.72
CA LYS A 124 25.27 5.08 -6.75
C LYS A 124 24.78 4.85 -8.19
N GLY A 125 23.51 4.51 -8.37
CA GLY A 125 22.89 4.31 -9.68
C GLY A 125 22.94 2.88 -10.20
N PRO A 126 22.25 2.60 -11.33
CA PRO A 126 21.93 1.25 -11.77
C PRO A 126 23.17 0.48 -12.27
N VAL A 127 24.12 1.17 -12.92
CA VAL A 127 25.37 0.55 -13.40
C VAL A 127 26.23 0.06 -12.24
N ASN A 128 26.34 0.84 -11.16
CA ASN A 128 27.11 0.43 -9.98
C ASN A 128 26.43 -0.77 -9.27
N LEU A 129 25.10 -0.81 -9.26
CA LEU A 129 24.37 -1.96 -8.73
C LEU A 129 24.63 -3.23 -9.55
N MET A 130 24.55 -3.14 -10.88
CA MET A 130 24.88 -4.26 -11.77
C MET A 130 26.31 -4.76 -11.55
N LEU A 131 27.29 -3.86 -11.40
CA LEU A 131 28.67 -4.24 -11.12
C LEU A 131 28.82 -4.97 -9.78
N GLN A 132 28.15 -4.53 -8.71
CA GLN A 132 28.14 -5.27 -7.43
C GLN A 132 27.52 -6.67 -7.61
N VAL A 133 26.41 -6.77 -8.32
CA VAL A 133 25.75 -8.07 -8.61
C VAL A 133 26.65 -8.98 -9.45
N MET A 134 27.51 -8.46 -10.31
CA MET A 134 28.40 -9.28 -11.15
C MET A 134 29.73 -9.63 -10.46
N CYS A 135 30.34 -8.67 -9.78
CA CYS A 135 31.74 -8.75 -9.36
C CYS A 135 31.92 -9.00 -7.86
N ASP A 136 31.00 -8.50 -7.03
CA ASP A 136 31.13 -8.65 -5.57
C ASP A 136 30.64 -10.04 -5.14
N PRO A 137 31.14 -10.57 -4.01
CA PRO A 137 30.59 -11.77 -3.40
C PRO A 137 29.07 -11.67 -3.24
N SER A 138 28.37 -12.80 -3.39
CA SER A 138 26.93 -12.83 -3.11
C SER A 138 26.67 -12.43 -1.65
N PRO A 139 25.63 -11.62 -1.39
CA PRO A 139 25.31 -11.21 -0.05
C PRO A 139 24.78 -12.39 0.74
N THR A 140 25.08 -12.40 2.03
CA THR A 140 24.71 -13.47 2.97
C THR A 140 24.03 -12.86 4.18
N LEU A 141 23.21 -13.65 4.86
CA LEU A 141 22.56 -13.24 6.10
C LEU A 141 23.56 -13.30 7.28
N PRO A 142 23.54 -12.33 8.21
CA PRO A 142 24.40 -12.33 9.40
C PRO A 142 24.27 -13.60 10.24
N GLU A 143 25.41 -14.22 10.59
CA GLU A 143 25.43 -15.51 11.28
C GLU A 143 24.86 -15.47 12.71
N ASP A 144 24.93 -14.32 13.34
CA ASP A 144 24.53 -14.07 14.73
C ASP A 144 23.02 -13.79 14.87
N GLN A 145 22.33 -13.50 13.77
CA GLN A 145 20.92 -13.09 13.78
C GLN A 145 19.97 -14.13 13.17
N PHE A 146 20.45 -15.01 12.28
CA PHE A 146 19.60 -15.92 11.51
C PHE A 146 20.04 -17.37 11.59
N SER A 147 19.06 -18.28 11.52
CA SER A 147 19.35 -19.71 11.65
C SER A 147 20.18 -20.26 10.49
N PRO A 148 21.03 -21.27 10.71
CA PRO A 148 21.84 -21.86 9.64
C PRO A 148 20.98 -22.43 8.51
N GLU A 149 19.76 -22.88 8.80
CA GLU A 149 18.84 -23.34 7.77
C GLU A 149 18.38 -22.20 6.86
N PHE A 150 18.02 -21.05 7.42
CA PHE A 150 17.59 -19.90 6.63
C PHE A 150 18.74 -19.29 5.84
N ARG A 151 19.93 -19.17 6.45
CA ARG A 151 21.15 -18.74 5.76
C ARG A 151 21.46 -19.66 4.58
N GLY A 152 21.50 -20.97 4.80
CA GLY A 152 21.74 -21.95 3.73
C GLY A 152 20.71 -21.90 2.59
N PHE A 153 19.45 -21.57 2.91
CA PHE A 153 18.41 -21.37 1.89
C PHE A 153 18.71 -20.14 1.02
N VAL A 154 19.00 -18.99 1.64
CA VAL A 154 19.32 -17.74 0.93
C VAL A 154 20.62 -17.90 0.12
N ASP A 155 21.65 -18.51 0.70
CA ASP A 155 22.92 -18.77 0.02
C ASP A 155 22.73 -19.69 -1.21
N SER A 156 21.86 -20.70 -1.12
CA SER A 156 21.51 -21.56 -2.26
C SER A 156 20.79 -20.78 -3.36
N CYS A 157 19.94 -19.82 -3.01
CA CYS A 157 19.25 -18.96 -3.97
C CYS A 157 20.18 -17.94 -4.63
N LEU A 158 21.23 -17.49 -3.95
CA LEU A 158 22.13 -16.42 -4.40
C LEU A 158 23.45 -16.93 -4.99
N GLN A 159 23.45 -18.14 -5.57
CA GLN A 159 24.57 -18.61 -6.38
C GLN A 159 24.64 -17.81 -7.68
N LYS A 160 25.84 -17.28 -8.01
CA LYS A 160 26.05 -16.48 -9.23
C LYS A 160 25.80 -17.31 -10.49
N GLU A 161 26.29 -18.55 -10.49
CA GLU A 161 26.07 -19.51 -11.57
C GLU A 161 24.60 -19.94 -11.57
N ALA A 162 23.94 -19.84 -12.73
CA ALA A 162 22.50 -20.07 -12.84
C ALA A 162 22.14 -21.53 -12.62
N ASP A 163 22.94 -22.44 -13.16
CA ASP A 163 22.70 -23.89 -13.04
C ASP A 163 23.02 -24.43 -11.64
N SER A 164 23.70 -23.64 -10.81
CA SER A 164 23.96 -24.00 -9.41
C SER A 164 22.79 -23.65 -8.47
N ARG A 165 21.82 -22.87 -8.94
CA ARG A 165 20.62 -22.56 -8.16
C ARG A 165 19.62 -23.72 -8.22
N PRO A 166 19.06 -24.13 -7.08
CA PRO A 166 18.01 -25.15 -7.07
C PRO A 166 16.72 -24.65 -7.71
N THR A 167 15.91 -25.56 -8.24
CA THR A 167 14.57 -25.25 -8.73
C THR A 167 13.62 -24.93 -7.57
N ALA A 168 12.49 -24.27 -7.87
CA ALA A 168 11.45 -24.02 -6.88
C ALA A 168 10.96 -25.32 -6.19
N GLU A 169 10.86 -26.42 -6.96
CA GLU A 169 10.51 -27.74 -6.44
C GLU A 169 11.55 -28.29 -5.46
N GLN A 170 12.84 -28.16 -5.78
CA GLN A 170 13.91 -28.59 -4.89
C GLN A 170 13.93 -27.78 -3.59
N LEU A 171 13.70 -26.46 -3.69
CA LEU A 171 13.64 -25.55 -2.54
C LEU A 171 12.48 -25.84 -1.59
N LEU A 172 11.35 -26.38 -2.07
CA LEU A 172 10.25 -26.82 -1.20
C LEU A 172 10.66 -27.93 -0.23
N SER A 173 11.73 -28.67 -0.55
CA SER A 173 12.28 -29.71 0.32
C SER A 173 13.47 -29.25 1.17
N HIS A 174 13.87 -27.98 1.07
CA HIS A 174 14.99 -27.43 1.83
C HIS A 174 14.70 -27.40 3.34
N SER A 175 15.74 -27.55 4.17
CA SER A 175 15.65 -27.62 5.64
C SER A 175 14.91 -26.42 6.24
N PHE A 176 15.14 -25.21 5.72
CA PHE A 176 14.43 -23.99 6.11
C PHE A 176 12.90 -24.08 5.99
N ILE A 177 12.40 -24.66 4.90
CA ILE A 177 10.96 -24.81 4.67
C ILE A 177 10.39 -25.92 5.56
N ARG A 178 11.14 -27.03 5.69
CA ARG A 178 10.74 -28.17 6.53
C ARG A 178 10.72 -27.86 8.03
N LYS A 179 11.63 -27.01 8.50
CA LYS A 179 11.80 -26.64 9.91
C LYS A 179 10.52 -26.11 10.55
N TYR A 180 9.71 -25.37 9.79
CA TYR A 180 8.50 -24.73 10.27
C TYR A 180 7.22 -25.37 9.71
N GLU A 181 7.31 -26.55 9.09
CA GLU A 181 6.16 -27.19 8.43
C GLU A 181 5.09 -27.67 9.43
N THR A 182 5.50 -28.07 10.63
CA THR A 182 4.62 -28.55 11.71
C THR A 182 4.38 -27.52 12.81
N THR A 183 5.07 -26.39 12.75
CA THR A 183 4.89 -25.30 13.73
C THR A 183 3.65 -24.49 13.34
N GLU A 184 2.73 -24.33 14.28
CA GLU A 184 1.61 -23.39 14.10
C GLU A 184 2.16 -21.96 14.14
N ILE A 185 2.19 -21.32 12.97
CA ILE A 185 2.63 -19.94 12.79
C ILE A 185 1.41 -19.13 12.37
N ASP A 186 1.00 -18.21 13.21
CA ASP A 186 -0.15 -17.34 12.98
C ASP A 186 0.23 -16.18 12.03
N LEU A 187 0.26 -16.50 10.73
CA LEU A 187 0.52 -15.50 9.69
C LEU A 187 -0.60 -14.46 9.63
N ALA A 188 -1.86 -14.87 9.81
CA ALA A 188 -3.01 -13.96 9.78
C ALA A 188 -2.91 -12.93 10.92
N GLY A 189 -2.70 -13.39 12.15
CA GLY A 189 -2.50 -12.52 13.30
C GLY A 189 -1.26 -11.64 13.16
N PHE A 190 -0.15 -12.13 12.60
CA PHE A 190 1.01 -11.29 12.29
C PHE A 190 0.65 -10.15 11.33
N VAL A 191 0.00 -10.46 10.21
CA VAL A 191 -0.40 -9.47 9.20
C VAL A 191 -1.38 -8.47 9.81
N GLN A 192 -2.39 -8.92 10.54
CA GLN A 192 -3.36 -8.05 11.21
C GLN A 192 -2.70 -7.11 12.24
N ASN A 193 -1.66 -7.57 12.95
CA ASN A 193 -0.86 -6.74 13.87
C ASN A 193 0.10 -5.77 13.16
N VAL A 194 0.38 -5.99 11.88
CA VAL A 194 1.21 -5.09 11.08
C VAL A 194 0.41 -3.90 10.62
N PHE A 195 -0.81 -4.11 10.16
CA PHE A 195 -1.70 -3.05 9.71
C PHE A 195 -2.42 -2.42 10.92
N ASP A 196 -1.66 -1.60 11.65
CA ASP A 196 -2.04 -0.87 12.88
C ASP A 196 -3.26 0.06 12.65
N PRO A 197 -4.30 0.03 13.50
CA PRO A 197 -5.41 0.98 13.49
C PRO A 197 -4.99 2.48 13.49
N THR A 198 -3.80 2.79 14.01
CA THR A 198 -3.25 4.16 14.07
C THR A 198 -2.73 4.64 12.71
N GLU A 199 -2.26 3.73 11.84
CA GLU A 199 -1.97 4.06 10.43
C GLU A 199 -3.27 4.19 9.62
N ARG A 200 -4.31 3.40 9.95
CA ARG A 200 -5.66 3.61 9.37
C ARG A 200 -6.22 4.98 9.69
N LEU A 201 -6.01 5.47 10.91
CA LEU A 201 -6.43 6.82 11.30
C LEU A 201 -5.86 7.90 10.39
N LYS A 202 -4.61 7.76 9.95
CA LYS A 202 -3.99 8.70 9.02
C LYS A 202 -4.59 8.57 7.62
N ASP A 203 -4.71 7.36 7.09
CA ASP A 203 -5.33 7.15 5.76
C ASP A 203 -6.79 7.65 5.71
N LEU A 204 -7.53 7.44 6.80
CA LEU A 204 -8.90 7.93 6.96
C LEU A 204 -8.95 9.45 7.13
N ALA A 205 -8.00 10.03 7.86
CA ALA A 205 -7.88 11.48 7.97
C ALA A 205 -7.53 12.12 6.63
N ASP A 206 -6.62 11.52 5.85
CA ASP A 206 -6.26 11.98 4.51
C ASP A 206 -7.45 11.84 3.56
N MET A 207 -8.17 10.72 3.60
CA MET A 207 -9.41 10.49 2.86
C MET A 207 -10.48 11.53 3.18
N LEU A 208 -10.78 11.77 4.46
CA LEU A 208 -11.73 12.79 4.89
C LEU A 208 -11.26 14.21 4.55
N THR A 209 -9.96 14.47 4.61
CA THR A 209 -9.40 15.78 4.22
C THR A 209 -9.59 16.03 2.74
N ILE A 210 -9.34 15.03 1.88
CA ILE A 210 -9.59 15.13 0.44
C ILE A 210 -11.09 15.29 0.17
N HIS A 211 -11.94 14.53 0.89
CA HIS A 211 -13.39 14.65 0.81
C HIS A 211 -13.87 16.09 1.10
N TYR A 212 -13.49 16.66 2.24
CA TYR A 212 -13.83 18.03 2.57
C TYR A 212 -13.22 19.04 1.58
N TYR A 213 -11.95 18.87 1.22
CA TYR A 213 -11.32 19.72 0.22
C TYR A 213 -12.13 19.74 -1.09
N MET A 214 -12.53 18.59 -1.61
CA MET A 214 -13.31 18.49 -2.84
C MET A 214 -14.70 19.14 -2.73
N MET A 215 -15.32 19.10 -1.55
CA MET A 215 -16.62 19.70 -1.30
C MET A 215 -16.57 21.23 -1.26
N PHE A 216 -15.56 21.80 -0.60
CA PHE A 216 -15.52 23.25 -0.33
C PHE A 216 -14.63 24.04 -1.30
N ASP A 217 -13.44 23.50 -1.63
CA ASP A 217 -12.39 24.25 -2.32
C ASP A 217 -11.88 23.57 -3.62
N GLY A 218 -12.24 22.31 -3.84
CA GLY A 218 -11.76 21.52 -4.94
C GLY A 218 -12.25 22.05 -6.29
N PRO A 219 -11.40 22.09 -7.32
CA PRO A 219 -11.81 22.57 -8.64
C PRO A 219 -12.84 21.62 -9.28
N ASP A 220 -13.73 22.16 -10.12
CA ASP A 220 -14.83 21.39 -10.74
C ASP A 220 -14.32 20.17 -11.54
N ARG A 221 -13.12 20.25 -12.12
CA ARG A 221 -12.49 19.14 -12.85
C ARG A 221 -12.23 17.91 -11.96
N THR A 222 -11.97 18.11 -10.67
CA THR A 222 -11.72 17.01 -9.73
C THR A 222 -12.99 16.51 -9.10
N TRP A 223 -14.06 17.32 -9.03
CA TRP A 223 -15.33 16.98 -8.38
C TRP A 223 -15.87 15.57 -8.69
N PRO A 224 -15.82 15.05 -9.95
CA PRO A 224 -16.29 13.69 -10.24
C PRO A 224 -15.62 12.58 -9.42
N HIS A 225 -14.41 12.80 -8.88
CA HIS A 225 -13.73 11.82 -8.02
C HIS A 225 -14.42 11.68 -6.66
N MET A 226 -15.30 12.61 -6.25
CA MET A 226 -16.07 12.50 -5.00
C MET A 226 -16.89 11.21 -4.98
N LYS A 227 -17.38 10.77 -6.15
CA LYS A 227 -18.14 9.53 -6.29
C LYS A 227 -17.35 8.30 -5.83
N THR A 228 -16.01 8.30 -5.94
CA THR A 228 -15.19 7.13 -5.59
C THR A 228 -15.13 6.85 -4.10
N PHE A 229 -15.53 7.82 -3.25
CA PHE A 229 -15.63 7.61 -1.82
C PHE A 229 -16.87 6.78 -1.42
N TYR A 230 -17.83 6.56 -2.32
CA TYR A 230 -19.08 5.85 -2.05
C TYR A 230 -19.26 4.64 -2.98
N ARG A 231 -20.06 3.68 -2.53
CA ARG A 231 -20.48 2.48 -3.27
C ARG A 231 -22.00 2.44 -3.40
N GLU A 232 -22.50 1.46 -4.15
CA GLU A 232 -23.95 1.25 -4.32
C GLU A 232 -24.69 0.93 -3.01
N ASN A 233 -24.00 0.36 -2.03
CA ASN A 233 -24.53 0.10 -0.69
C ASN A 233 -24.29 1.24 0.30
N SER A 234 -23.67 2.34 -0.12
CA SER A 234 -23.44 3.50 0.75
C SER A 234 -24.73 4.26 1.02
N ALA A 235 -24.82 4.91 2.18
CA ALA A 235 -25.94 5.75 2.55
C ALA A 235 -25.51 7.13 3.07
N LEU A 236 -26.18 8.19 2.59
CA LEU A 236 -26.09 9.55 3.12
C LEU A 236 -27.40 9.88 3.85
N ILE A 237 -27.29 10.35 5.08
CA ILE A 237 -28.40 10.89 5.86
C ILE A 237 -28.19 12.39 6.00
N PHE A 238 -29.10 13.16 5.43
CA PHE A 238 -29.09 14.62 5.50
C PHE A 238 -30.49 15.13 5.80
N GLY A 239 -30.64 15.85 6.92
CA GLY A 239 -31.95 16.20 7.46
C GLY A 239 -32.80 14.96 7.77
N ASN A 240 -34.01 14.90 7.23
CA ASN A 240 -34.93 13.75 7.38
C ASN A 240 -34.89 12.79 6.18
N GLN A 241 -33.93 12.92 5.28
CA GLN A 241 -33.82 12.10 4.08
C GLN A 241 -32.64 11.13 4.17
N MET A 242 -32.87 9.90 3.75
CA MET A 242 -31.85 8.88 3.55
C MET A 242 -31.71 8.64 2.05
N ILE A 243 -30.50 8.84 1.54
CA ILE A 243 -30.13 8.64 0.13
C ILE A 243 -29.18 7.44 0.08
N ILE A 244 -29.42 6.52 -0.83
CA ILE A 244 -28.65 5.27 -0.96
C ILE A 244 -28.06 5.20 -2.36
N GLY A 245 -26.80 4.80 -2.47
CA GLY A 245 -26.11 4.60 -3.74
C GLY A 245 -25.22 5.77 -4.15
N ALA A 246 -24.08 5.44 -4.76
CA ALA A 246 -23.02 6.41 -5.03
C ALA A 246 -23.46 7.56 -5.97
N GLU A 247 -24.31 7.27 -6.95
CA GLU A 247 -24.79 8.27 -7.92
C GLU A 247 -25.75 9.29 -7.29
N ASP A 248 -26.72 8.81 -6.50
CA ASP A 248 -27.71 9.67 -5.84
C ASP A 248 -27.07 10.49 -4.72
N ILE A 249 -26.12 9.89 -3.99
CA ILE A 249 -25.30 10.59 -3.00
C ILE A 249 -24.49 11.69 -3.69
N PHE A 250 -23.79 11.38 -4.78
CA PHE A 250 -23.00 12.36 -5.53
C PHE A 250 -23.87 13.53 -6.05
N THR A 251 -25.08 13.23 -6.53
CA THR A 251 -26.05 14.26 -6.97
C THR A 251 -26.46 15.17 -5.81
N THR A 252 -26.76 14.59 -4.65
CA THR A 252 -27.13 15.35 -3.45
C THR A 252 -25.98 16.22 -2.96
N LEU A 253 -24.77 15.65 -2.86
CA LEU A 253 -23.57 16.40 -2.47
C LEU A 253 -23.22 17.49 -3.48
N SER A 254 -23.52 17.30 -4.78
CA SER A 254 -23.33 18.33 -5.80
C SER A 254 -24.24 19.53 -5.54
N ASN A 255 -25.50 19.29 -5.17
CA ASN A 255 -26.43 20.36 -4.81
C ASN A 255 -25.95 21.10 -3.55
N ILE A 256 -25.51 20.37 -2.52
CA ILE A 256 -24.94 20.94 -1.30
C ILE A 256 -23.70 21.78 -1.62
N ARG A 257 -22.76 21.25 -2.41
CA ARG A 257 -21.56 21.98 -2.86
C ARG A 257 -21.91 23.29 -3.57
N GLN A 258 -22.89 23.29 -4.47
CA GLN A 258 -23.34 24.51 -5.14
C GLN A 258 -23.93 25.54 -4.17
N MET A 259 -24.69 25.09 -3.15
CA MET A 259 -25.19 25.98 -2.11
C MET A 259 -24.08 26.60 -1.25
N LEU A 260 -23.02 25.84 -0.98
CA LEU A 260 -21.92 26.25 -0.10
C LEU A 260 -20.93 27.21 -0.76
N ILE A 261 -20.65 27.04 -2.05
CA ILE A 261 -19.70 27.90 -2.79
C ILE A 261 -20.26 29.32 -2.98
N GLY A 262 -21.59 29.48 -3.05
CA GLY A 262 -22.26 30.76 -3.26
C GLY A 262 -21.94 31.39 -4.62
N GLU A 263 -22.52 32.56 -4.90
CA GLU A 263 -22.23 33.32 -6.14
C GLU A 263 -21.02 34.25 -6.02
N ASN A 264 -20.56 34.53 -4.80
CA ASN A 264 -19.55 35.56 -4.50
C ASN A 264 -18.32 34.94 -3.81
N ILE A 265 -17.12 35.21 -4.34
CA ILE A 265 -15.87 34.55 -3.92
C ILE A 265 -15.42 35.02 -2.51
N ASP A 266 -15.81 36.22 -2.10
CA ASP A 266 -15.37 36.85 -0.84
C ASP A 266 -16.17 36.40 0.40
N ASP A 267 -17.27 35.64 0.22
CA ASP A 267 -18.19 35.20 1.29
C ASP A 267 -18.43 33.69 1.29
N ARG A 268 -17.38 32.88 1.11
CA ARG A 268 -17.53 31.41 1.07
C ARG A 268 -17.74 30.84 2.47
N LEU A 269 -18.61 29.83 2.58
CA LEU A 269 -18.78 29.09 3.81
C LEU A 269 -17.60 28.12 3.99
N VAL A 270 -16.82 28.33 5.04
CA VAL A 270 -15.68 27.51 5.44
C VAL A 270 -16.12 26.56 6.55
N HIS A 271 -15.78 25.28 6.37
CA HIS A 271 -16.02 24.22 7.33
C HIS A 271 -14.82 24.06 8.25
N VAL A 272 -14.98 24.39 9.54
CA VAL A 272 -13.92 24.26 10.53
C VAL A 272 -14.20 23.05 11.40
N VAL A 273 -13.41 21.99 11.22
CA VAL A 273 -13.47 20.80 12.07
C VAL A 273 -12.71 21.09 13.36
N GLU A 274 -13.41 21.11 14.49
CA GLU A 274 -12.84 21.44 15.81
C GLU A 274 -12.53 20.21 16.64
N ASN A 275 -13.39 19.19 16.57
CA ASN A 275 -13.16 17.91 17.24
C ASN A 275 -13.33 16.76 16.25
N LEU A 276 -12.40 15.81 16.33
CA LEU A 276 -12.44 14.56 15.58
C LEU A 276 -12.28 13.40 16.57
N GLN A 277 -13.26 12.51 16.62
CA GLN A 277 -13.21 11.29 17.42
C GLN A 277 -13.26 10.08 16.49
N CYS A 278 -12.45 9.07 16.80
CA CYS A 278 -12.40 7.83 16.04
C CYS A 278 -12.53 6.64 16.98
N CYS A 279 -13.30 5.63 16.56
CA CYS A 279 -13.40 4.36 17.25
C CYS A 279 -13.61 3.21 16.26
N ALA A 280 -13.17 2.00 16.65
CA ALA A 280 -13.40 0.80 15.85
C ALA A 280 -14.90 0.51 15.68
N TYR A 281 -15.28 0.08 14.48
CA TYR A 281 -16.66 -0.29 14.13
C TYR A 281 -16.69 -1.67 13.47
N ALA A 282 -17.42 -2.61 14.06
CA ALA A 282 -17.40 -4.02 13.66
C ALA A 282 -15.96 -4.59 13.63
N GLU A 283 -15.71 -5.66 12.85
CA GLU A 283 -14.40 -6.33 12.82
C GLU A 283 -13.32 -5.53 12.07
N ARG A 284 -13.71 -4.79 11.01
CA ARG A 284 -12.76 -4.14 10.10
C ARG A 284 -13.05 -2.66 9.80
N GLY A 285 -14.20 -2.14 10.21
CA GLY A 285 -14.63 -0.76 9.94
C GLY A 285 -14.19 0.24 11.01
N VAL A 286 -14.40 1.52 10.71
CA VAL A 286 -14.10 2.63 11.61
C VAL A 286 -15.27 3.60 11.64
N MET A 287 -15.66 4.06 12.83
CA MET A 287 -16.61 5.15 13.02
C MET A 287 -15.84 6.43 13.37
N ILE A 288 -16.04 7.47 12.57
CA ILE A 288 -15.47 8.81 12.78
C ILE A 288 -16.60 9.79 13.10
N ARG A 289 -16.40 10.61 14.13
CA ARG A 289 -17.28 11.73 14.46
C ARG A 289 -16.49 13.02 14.32
N ALA A 290 -16.92 13.88 13.42
CA ALA A 290 -16.40 15.22 13.23
C ALA A 290 -17.43 16.23 13.75
N SER A 291 -16.99 17.23 14.48
CA SER A 291 -17.84 18.34 14.92
C SER A 291 -17.09 19.65 14.83
N GLY A 292 -17.82 20.73 14.57
CA GLY A 292 -17.24 22.05 14.57
C GLY A 292 -18.21 23.10 14.06
N SER A 293 -17.67 24.13 13.42
CA SER A 293 -18.38 25.35 13.09
C SER A 293 -18.31 25.68 11.60
N PHE A 294 -19.37 26.31 11.09
CA PHE A 294 -19.33 27.01 9.81
C PHE A 294 -18.97 28.47 10.03
N VAL A 295 -17.99 28.97 9.28
CA VAL A 295 -17.59 30.38 9.31
C VAL A 295 -17.51 30.94 7.90
N ILE A 296 -17.71 32.25 7.70
CA ILE A 296 -17.43 32.88 6.41
C ILE A 296 -15.91 33.10 6.28
N GLY A 297 -15.33 32.80 5.13
CA GLY A 297 -13.90 32.99 4.88
C GLY A 297 -13.53 32.88 3.40
N THR A 298 -12.26 33.11 3.09
CA THR A 298 -11.77 33.13 1.70
C THR A 298 -11.27 31.77 1.21
N HIS A 299 -10.83 30.88 2.11
CA HIS A 299 -10.27 29.56 1.78
C HIS A 299 -10.57 28.51 2.87
N PHE A 300 -10.67 27.24 2.48
CA PHE A 300 -10.61 26.08 3.38
C PHE A 300 -9.21 25.94 3.96
N ILE A 301 -9.14 25.82 5.29
CA ILE A 301 -7.88 25.61 6.01
C ILE A 301 -8.03 24.30 6.78
N PRO A 302 -7.29 23.24 6.45
CA PRO A 302 -7.18 22.08 7.33
C PRO A 302 -6.45 22.54 8.59
N THR A 303 -7.20 22.90 9.63
CA THR A 303 -6.61 23.32 10.91
C THR A 303 -6.50 22.12 11.84
N GLY A 304 -5.29 21.59 11.96
CA GLY A 304 -4.92 20.63 13.00
C GLY A 304 -3.41 20.50 13.05
N GLU A 305 -2.83 20.37 14.25
CA GLU A 305 -1.45 19.89 14.36
C GLU A 305 -1.41 18.45 13.82
N GLY A 306 -0.81 18.26 12.64
CA GLY A 306 -0.46 16.93 12.12
C GLY A 306 -1.30 16.37 10.96
N VAL A 307 -2.33 17.06 10.46
CA VAL A 307 -3.08 16.62 9.26
C VAL A 307 -2.68 17.49 8.07
N GLN A 308 -1.58 17.13 7.42
CA GLN A 308 -1.14 17.75 6.18
C GLN A 308 -1.03 16.67 5.11
N VAL A 309 -2.00 16.64 4.19
CA VAL A 309 -1.96 15.74 3.03
C VAL A 309 -0.95 16.26 2.03
N GLU A 310 -0.04 15.40 1.59
CA GLU A 310 0.99 15.74 0.62
C GLU A 310 0.36 16.13 -0.73
N GLY A 311 0.63 17.34 -1.22
CA GLY A 311 0.12 17.84 -2.50
C GLY A 311 -1.10 18.78 -2.43
N LEU A 312 -1.68 19.03 -1.26
CA LEU A 312 -2.68 20.09 -1.07
C LEU A 312 -2.02 21.47 -0.82
N PRO A 313 -2.61 22.57 -1.32
CA PRO A 313 -2.06 23.92 -1.15
C PRO A 313 -2.00 24.34 0.33
N HIS A 314 -0.93 25.06 0.68
CA HIS A 314 -0.72 25.63 2.00
C HIS A 314 -1.40 27.00 2.15
N HIS A 315 -2.37 27.12 3.05
CA HIS A 315 -2.97 28.39 3.42
C HIS A 315 -2.68 28.72 4.89
N THR A 316 -2.12 29.90 5.17
CA THR A 316 -1.87 30.38 6.53
C THR A 316 -3.15 30.90 7.17
N SER A 317 -3.39 30.57 8.45
CA SER A 317 -4.56 30.92 9.29
C SER A 317 -4.90 32.43 9.43
N ALA A 318 -4.18 33.33 8.75
CA ALA A 318 -4.19 34.76 9.04
C ALA A 318 -5.38 35.55 8.44
N ASP A 319 -6.15 34.97 7.50
CA ASP A 319 -7.16 35.71 6.69
C ASP A 319 -8.64 35.38 7.01
N LEU A 320 -8.94 34.79 8.16
CA LEU A 320 -10.32 34.46 8.54
C LEU A 320 -11.04 35.66 9.18
N GLN A 321 -11.99 36.28 8.48
CA GLN A 321 -13.07 37.05 9.12
C GLN A 321 -14.07 36.06 9.72
N LYS A 322 -13.83 35.60 10.95
CA LYS A 322 -14.67 34.61 11.64
C LYS A 322 -16.07 35.15 11.95
N ILE A 323 -16.97 35.13 10.98
CA ILE A 323 -18.41 35.30 11.19
C ILE A 323 -18.99 33.90 11.39
N PRO A 324 -19.39 33.50 12.61
CA PRO A 324 -19.98 32.20 12.85
C PRO A 324 -21.37 32.12 12.22
N MET A 325 -21.63 31.04 11.48
CA MET A 325 -22.88 30.82 10.74
C MET A 325 -23.69 29.62 11.25
N GLY A 326 -23.12 28.82 12.15
CA GLY A 326 -23.78 27.64 12.74
C GLY A 326 -22.76 26.58 13.13
N THR A 327 -23.25 25.46 13.65
CA THR A 327 -22.40 24.31 14.02
C THR A 327 -22.88 23.03 13.33
N PHE A 328 -21.99 22.04 13.26
CA PHE A 328 -22.31 20.73 12.70
C PHE A 328 -21.83 19.60 13.59
N ASN A 329 -22.53 18.48 13.47
CA ASN A 329 -22.03 17.17 13.86
C ASN A 329 -22.17 16.23 12.68
N GLU A 330 -21.09 15.54 12.34
CA GLU A 330 -21.03 14.63 11.22
C GLU A 330 -20.47 13.28 11.65
N HIS A 331 -21.15 12.21 11.25
CA HIS A 331 -20.76 10.84 11.54
C HIS A 331 -20.46 10.08 10.25
N PHE A 332 -19.31 9.43 10.21
CA PHE A 332 -18.92 8.54 9.14
C PHE A 332 -18.77 7.12 9.67
N ILE A 333 -19.34 6.16 8.96
CA ILE A 333 -18.97 4.74 9.06
C ILE A 333 -18.20 4.42 7.79
N ILE A 334 -16.94 4.06 7.96
CA ILE A 334 -15.99 3.82 6.89
C ILE A 334 -15.55 2.37 6.94
N GLU A 335 -15.54 1.72 5.78
CA GLU A 335 -15.12 0.34 5.63
C GLU A 335 -13.94 0.21 4.66
N PRO A 336 -13.07 -0.81 4.85
CA PRO A 336 -12.03 -1.09 3.90
C PRO A 336 -12.63 -1.53 2.55
N GLY A 337 -12.07 -1.01 1.47
CA GLY A 337 -12.34 -1.46 0.12
C GLY A 337 -11.62 -2.77 -0.20
N GLU A 338 -11.71 -3.18 -1.47
CA GLU A 338 -11.07 -4.42 -1.95
C GLU A 338 -9.55 -4.29 -2.14
N GLN A 339 -9.06 -3.05 -2.16
CA GLN A 339 -7.65 -2.68 -2.31
C GLN A 339 -7.11 -2.12 -1.00
N LEU A 340 -5.85 -2.43 -0.69
CA LEU A 340 -5.18 -1.97 0.53
C LEU A 340 -5.11 -0.43 0.56
N GLY A 341 -5.40 0.17 1.71
CA GLY A 341 -5.37 1.62 1.89
C GLY A 341 -6.55 2.35 1.21
N CYS A 342 -7.38 1.64 0.45
CA CYS A 342 -8.61 2.19 -0.09
C CYS A 342 -9.73 1.98 0.92
N TYR A 343 -10.39 3.08 1.28
CA TYR A 343 -11.56 3.08 2.14
C TYR A 343 -12.74 3.67 1.38
N TYR A 344 -13.95 3.27 1.77
CA TYR A 344 -15.17 3.88 1.26
C TYR A 344 -16.12 4.20 2.42
N ILE A 345 -16.86 5.29 2.27
CA ILE A 345 -17.87 5.74 3.22
C ILE A 345 -19.09 4.84 3.04
N LEU A 346 -19.28 3.90 3.95
CA LEU A 346 -20.50 3.08 4.00
C LEU A 346 -21.69 3.93 4.43
N LYS A 347 -21.49 4.82 5.41
CA LYS A 347 -22.55 5.69 5.90
C LYS A 347 -22.02 7.07 6.28
N GLN A 348 -22.74 8.11 5.91
CA GLN A 348 -22.50 9.48 6.33
C GLN A 348 -23.78 10.07 6.91
N GLU A 349 -23.71 10.68 8.08
CA GLU A 349 -24.84 11.38 8.71
C GLU A 349 -24.40 12.80 9.03
N LEU A 350 -25.06 13.79 8.44
CA LEU A 350 -24.77 15.21 8.67
C LEU A 350 -25.93 15.86 9.43
N PHE A 351 -25.63 16.38 10.61
CA PHE A 351 -26.55 17.11 11.48
C PHE A 351 -26.10 18.57 11.57
N LEU A 352 -26.93 19.47 11.06
CA LEU A 352 -26.74 20.92 11.22
C LEU A 352 -27.44 21.38 12.49
N GLN A 353 -26.77 22.21 13.29
CA GLN A 353 -27.32 22.85 14.49
C GLN A 353 -27.34 24.37 14.28
N GLU A 354 -28.52 24.97 14.46
CA GLU A 354 -28.76 26.42 14.36
C GLU A 354 -28.01 27.23 15.41
#